data_AF-A0A897N273-F1
#
_entry.id   AF-A0A897N273-F1
#
_cell.length_a   1.000
_cell.length_b   1.000
_cell.length_c   1.000
_cell.angle_alpha   90.00
_cell.angle_beta   90.00
_cell.angle_gamma   90.00
#
_symmetry.space_group_name_H-M   'P 1'
#
loop_
_entity.id
_entity.type
_entity.pdbx_description
1 polymer ?
#
loop_
_entity_poly.entity_id
_entity_poly.type
_entity_poly.pdbx_seq_one_letter_code
_entity_poly.pdbx_strand_id
1 'polypeptide(L)'
;MQRRAAAVYFVLFAVVSAGAYAYVGMAERPQVDLSGETYAEGETLTVGDRTYTVASVGDSSGELTWTDPDATYTATLQNNSTVSWQTVSWDGQRVDRVTVPNGSTVTFGERDHRVLLNASADPPTLRLEAVENSSINATFERGETLTLESDGQYAPDGTVTEITSTAATVSWGSAYLVAIPNETDPATASLIQQQNVTRLLVTDDAVEDSLGTAPDGTEYVQYRNGTQQPLAAYLPEPETRTLAEGETLTYEGNETTVGNVTRSTLPLNWTGPGTIGVGLSEGQSVNLDGRSYFVHIPDSGTVQFAPNTTETRESYRDTQTEIDNYQERKAGLWGVVILSSVAAVLLLGLSYLPNKD
;
A
#
# COMPACT_ATOMS: atom_id res chain seq x y z
N MET A 1 53.65 -54.81 -30.12
CA MET A 1 54.05 -53.40 -29.88
C MET A 1 52.88 -52.48 -29.48
N GLN A 2 51.65 -52.73 -29.94
CA GLN A 2 50.49 -51.83 -29.72
C GLN A 2 50.12 -51.56 -28.24
N ARG A 3 50.17 -52.56 -27.34
CA ARG A 3 49.83 -52.37 -25.91
C ARG A 3 50.80 -51.45 -25.14
N ARG A 4 52.08 -51.45 -25.50
CA ARG A 4 53.08 -50.57 -24.86
C ARG A 4 52.94 -49.12 -25.33
N ALA A 5 52.61 -48.91 -26.59
CA ALA A 5 52.30 -47.58 -27.12
C ALA A 5 51.02 -47.01 -26.49
N ALA A 6 49.96 -47.81 -26.37
CA ALA A 6 48.71 -47.40 -25.73
C ALA A 6 48.90 -46.99 -24.26
N ALA A 7 49.73 -47.71 -23.49
CA ALA A 7 50.03 -47.37 -22.11
C ALA A 7 50.75 -46.00 -21.97
N VAL A 8 51.68 -45.68 -22.88
CA VAL A 8 52.39 -44.40 -22.87
C VAL A 8 51.43 -43.24 -23.18
N TYR A 9 50.55 -43.39 -24.18
CA TYR A 9 49.55 -42.37 -24.49
C TYR A 9 48.50 -42.22 -23.39
N PHE A 10 48.07 -43.32 -22.76
CA PHE A 10 47.17 -43.28 -21.61
C PHE A 10 47.76 -42.45 -20.46
N VAL A 11 49.02 -42.70 -20.10
CA VAL A 11 49.72 -41.93 -19.04
C VAL A 11 49.83 -40.45 -19.43
N LEU A 12 50.15 -40.16 -20.70
CA LEU A 12 50.22 -38.79 -21.21
C LEU A 12 48.87 -38.07 -21.07
N PHE A 13 47.77 -38.68 -21.51
CA PHE A 13 46.44 -38.08 -21.39
C PHE A 13 46.01 -37.94 -19.92
N ALA A 14 46.36 -38.89 -19.05
CA ALA A 14 46.07 -38.80 -17.62
C ALA A 14 46.82 -37.63 -16.96
N VAL A 15 48.09 -37.40 -17.32
CA VAL A 15 48.88 -36.27 -16.82
C VAL A 15 48.32 -34.94 -17.33
N VAL A 16 47.91 -34.87 -18.61
CA VAL A 16 47.27 -33.66 -19.19
C VAL A 16 45.94 -33.37 -18.50
N SER A 17 45.08 -34.38 -18.29
CA SER A 17 43.83 -34.23 -17.53
C SER A 17 44.09 -33.76 -16.10
N ALA A 18 45.04 -34.35 -15.39
CA ALA A 18 45.36 -33.98 -14.01
C ALA A 18 45.92 -32.56 -13.89
N GLY A 19 46.81 -32.15 -14.82
CA GLY A 19 47.35 -30.80 -14.88
C GLY A 19 46.30 -29.75 -15.20
N ALA A 20 45.41 -30.05 -16.15
CA ALA A 20 44.28 -29.19 -16.48
C ALA A 20 43.32 -29.02 -15.30
N TYR A 21 42.97 -30.11 -14.61
CA TYR A 21 42.10 -30.07 -13.44
C TYR A 21 42.71 -29.26 -12.27
N ALA A 22 44.01 -29.44 -12.00
CA ALA A 22 44.72 -28.69 -10.96
C ALA A 22 44.71 -27.17 -11.25
N TYR A 23 44.88 -26.77 -12.51
CA TYR A 23 44.86 -25.36 -12.89
C TYR A 23 43.47 -24.72 -12.76
N VAL A 24 42.38 -25.44 -13.08
CA VAL A 24 41.01 -24.94 -12.84
C VAL A 24 40.77 -24.61 -11.36
N GLY A 25 41.33 -25.41 -10.45
CA GLY A 25 41.13 -25.25 -9.01
C GLY A 25 41.94 -24.13 -8.35
N MET A 26 43.03 -23.68 -8.98
CA MET A 26 43.92 -22.66 -8.41
C MET A 26 43.68 -21.25 -8.95
N ALA A 27 42.95 -21.09 -10.05
CA ALA A 27 42.74 -19.78 -10.65
C ALA A 27 41.64 -19.00 -9.90
N GLU A 28 42.02 -17.90 -9.26
CA GLU A 28 41.11 -16.95 -8.63
C GLU A 28 40.19 -16.31 -9.69
N ARG A 29 38.92 -16.11 -9.34
CA ARG A 29 37.97 -15.44 -10.24
C ARG A 29 38.20 -13.94 -10.15
N PRO A 30 38.31 -13.22 -11.28
CA PRO A 30 38.28 -11.76 -11.25
C PRO A 30 36.94 -11.29 -10.65
N GLN A 31 37.01 -10.24 -9.85
CA GLN A 31 35.86 -9.63 -9.17
C GLN A 31 35.84 -8.13 -9.47
N VAL A 32 34.64 -7.59 -9.60
CA VAL A 32 34.44 -6.14 -9.75
C VAL A 32 34.78 -5.49 -8.40
N ASP A 33 35.73 -4.57 -8.43
CA ASP A 33 36.11 -3.76 -7.27
C ASP A 33 35.96 -2.28 -7.63
N LEU A 34 34.91 -1.65 -7.10
CA LEU A 34 34.62 -0.25 -7.32
C LEU A 34 34.86 0.55 -6.03
N SER A 35 35.31 1.79 -6.18
CA SER A 35 35.43 2.73 -5.07
C SER A 35 34.05 3.25 -4.66
N GLY A 36 33.28 2.45 -3.92
CA GLY A 36 31.94 2.78 -3.48
C GLY A 36 31.56 2.10 -2.16
N GLU A 37 30.59 2.66 -1.46
CA GLU A 37 30.03 2.06 -0.24
C GLU A 37 29.00 0.99 -0.61
N THR A 38 29.02 -0.11 0.14
CA THR A 38 28.09 -1.24 0.00
C THR A 38 27.05 -1.19 1.09
N TYR A 39 25.80 -1.44 0.71
CA TYR A 39 24.63 -1.41 1.58
C TYR A 39 23.84 -2.71 1.42
N ALA A 40 23.46 -3.32 2.53
CA ALA A 40 22.59 -4.49 2.55
C ALA A 40 21.10 -4.08 2.56
N GLU A 41 20.22 -5.04 2.24
CA GLU A 41 18.78 -4.84 2.41
C GLU A 41 18.43 -4.42 3.86
N GLY A 42 17.59 -3.39 3.98
CA GLY A 42 17.20 -2.77 5.25
C GLY A 42 18.17 -1.69 5.75
N GLU A 43 19.36 -1.56 5.16
CA GLU A 43 20.28 -0.46 5.52
C GLU A 43 19.85 0.86 4.88
N THR A 44 20.33 1.96 5.46
CA THR A 44 20.01 3.30 5.00
C THR A 44 21.24 4.05 4.50
N LEU A 45 21.03 4.91 3.51
CA LEU A 45 22.04 5.82 3.00
C LEU A 45 21.47 7.23 2.86
N THR A 46 22.23 8.24 3.26
CA THR A 46 21.80 9.64 3.18
C THR A 46 22.51 10.34 2.03
N VAL A 47 21.75 10.87 1.08
CA VAL A 47 22.27 11.69 -0.02
C VAL A 47 21.61 13.06 0.04
N GLY A 48 22.43 14.08 0.26
CA GLY A 48 21.95 15.45 0.47
C GLY A 48 21.00 15.49 1.66
N ASP A 49 19.75 15.88 1.43
CA ASP A 49 18.73 16.00 2.48
C ASP A 49 17.81 14.76 2.57
N ARG A 50 18.03 13.74 1.73
CA ARG A 50 17.19 12.53 1.65
C ARG A 50 17.88 11.33 2.26
N THR A 51 17.15 10.61 3.11
CA THR A 51 17.56 9.29 3.61
C THR A 51 16.79 8.21 2.87
N TYR A 52 17.52 7.37 2.17
CA TYR A 52 17.02 6.21 1.45
C TYR A 52 17.19 4.95 2.29
N THR A 53 16.26 4.01 2.19
CA THR A 53 16.34 2.66 2.73
C THR A 53 16.46 1.69 1.57
N VAL A 54 17.39 0.74 1.64
CA VAL A 54 17.47 -0.36 0.67
C VAL A 54 16.29 -1.30 0.91
N ALA A 55 15.25 -1.22 0.08
CA ALA A 55 14.02 -1.96 0.27
C ALA A 55 14.10 -3.40 -0.26
N SER A 56 14.86 -3.61 -1.34
CA SER A 56 15.13 -4.95 -1.87
C SER A 56 16.39 -4.97 -2.72
N VAL A 57 17.09 -6.11 -2.73
CA VAL A 57 18.19 -6.39 -3.66
C VAL A 57 18.06 -7.81 -4.21
N GLY A 58 17.94 -7.94 -5.53
CA GLY A 58 17.96 -9.21 -6.26
C GLY A 58 19.28 -9.40 -7.03
N ASP A 59 19.32 -10.36 -7.94
CA ASP A 59 20.55 -10.73 -8.66
C ASP A 59 21.11 -9.62 -9.58
N SER A 60 20.25 -8.75 -10.13
CA SER A 60 20.65 -7.70 -11.07
C SER A 60 19.79 -6.43 -11.01
N SER A 61 18.93 -6.33 -9.99
CA SER A 61 18.02 -5.22 -9.77
C SER A 61 17.75 -5.04 -8.28
N GLY A 62 17.37 -3.85 -7.87
CA GLY A 62 16.95 -3.58 -6.50
C GLY A 62 16.05 -2.35 -6.43
N GLU A 63 15.67 -1.97 -5.22
CA GLU A 63 14.84 -0.79 -4.98
C GLU A 63 15.31 -0.07 -3.72
N LEU A 64 15.46 1.25 -3.83
CA LEU A 64 15.53 2.14 -2.67
C LEU A 64 14.16 2.75 -2.41
N THR A 65 13.82 2.99 -1.16
CA THR A 65 12.68 3.81 -0.79
C THR A 65 13.10 5.00 0.05
N TRP A 66 12.42 6.13 -0.09
CA TRP A 66 12.57 7.27 0.81
C TRP A 66 11.19 7.89 1.09
N THR A 67 11.06 8.54 2.24
CA THR A 67 9.81 9.22 2.61
C THR A 67 9.86 10.68 2.20
N ASP A 68 8.95 11.08 1.33
CA ASP A 68 8.67 12.47 1.01
C ASP A 68 7.65 13.01 2.02
N PRO A 69 8.02 13.94 2.92
CA PRO A 69 7.07 14.48 3.91
C PRO A 69 5.92 15.27 3.27
N ASP A 70 6.12 15.79 2.06
CA ASP A 70 5.21 16.71 1.37
C ASP A 70 4.74 16.12 0.02
N ALA A 71 4.57 14.79 -0.06
CA ALA A 71 4.07 14.14 -1.27
C ALA A 71 2.68 14.68 -1.62
N THR A 72 2.49 15.08 -2.88
CA THR A 72 1.21 15.59 -3.37
C THR A 72 0.27 14.45 -3.74
N TYR A 73 -0.94 14.50 -3.20
CA TYR A 73 -2.04 13.60 -3.52
C TYR A 73 -3.20 14.35 -4.14
N THR A 74 -3.96 13.65 -4.98
CA THR A 74 -5.14 14.20 -5.64
C THR A 74 -6.33 13.26 -5.54
N ALA A 75 -7.52 13.84 -5.46
CA ALA A 75 -8.80 13.14 -5.57
C ALA A 75 -9.77 13.98 -6.39
N THR A 76 -10.89 13.38 -6.80
CA THR A 76 -11.93 14.09 -7.52
C THR A 76 -13.30 13.64 -7.05
N LEU A 77 -14.15 14.60 -6.72
CA LEU A 77 -15.57 14.35 -6.49
C LEU A 77 -16.34 14.62 -7.79
N GLN A 78 -17.17 13.68 -8.22
CA GLN A 78 -17.92 13.82 -9.46
C GLN A 78 -19.19 14.64 -9.24
N ASN A 79 -19.56 15.46 -10.23
CA ASN A 79 -20.85 16.14 -10.22
C ASN A 79 -21.98 15.11 -10.17
N ASN A 80 -23.01 15.39 -9.38
CA ASN A 80 -24.15 14.53 -9.12
C ASN A 80 -23.80 13.20 -8.41
N SER A 81 -22.63 13.11 -7.78
CA SER A 81 -22.28 12.01 -6.88
C SER A 81 -22.58 12.34 -5.42
N THR A 82 -22.72 11.33 -4.57
CA THR A 82 -22.89 11.50 -3.13
C THR A 82 -21.60 11.13 -2.39
N VAL A 83 -21.29 11.90 -1.35
CA VAL A 83 -20.12 11.68 -0.47
C VAL A 83 -20.62 11.51 0.96
N SER A 84 -19.96 10.66 1.74
CA SER A 84 -20.30 10.52 3.16
C SER A 84 -19.74 11.70 3.98
N TRP A 85 -20.39 12.03 5.10
CA TRP A 85 -19.88 13.00 6.07
C TRP A 85 -18.51 12.61 6.66
N GLN A 86 -18.14 11.32 6.61
CA GLN A 86 -16.84 10.84 7.07
C GLN A 86 -15.74 11.07 6.03
N THR A 87 -16.10 10.94 4.76
CA THR A 87 -15.19 11.15 3.63
C THR A 87 -14.89 12.64 3.46
N VAL A 88 -15.90 13.50 3.56
CA VAL A 88 -15.74 14.95 3.44
C VAL A 88 -16.33 15.64 4.66
N SER A 89 -15.50 16.43 5.34
CA SER A 89 -15.93 17.23 6.49
C SER A 89 -15.37 18.65 6.45
N TRP A 90 -16.05 19.55 7.16
CA TRP A 90 -15.68 20.96 7.30
C TRP A 90 -16.11 21.49 8.66
N ASP A 91 -15.58 22.64 9.05
CA ASP A 91 -15.97 23.29 10.30
C ASP A 91 -17.46 23.66 10.29
N GLY A 92 -18.17 23.28 11.35
CA GLY A 92 -19.61 23.49 11.48
C GLY A 92 -20.50 22.52 10.69
N GLN A 93 -19.95 21.48 10.05
CA GLN A 93 -20.75 20.43 9.41
C GLN A 93 -21.75 19.81 10.39
N ARG A 94 -23.01 19.63 9.96
CA ARG A 94 -24.04 19.00 10.80
C ARG A 94 -23.81 17.50 10.95
N VAL A 95 -23.16 17.13 12.04
CA VAL A 95 -22.95 15.75 12.48
C VAL A 95 -23.50 15.58 13.89
N ASP A 96 -24.50 14.71 14.01
CA ASP A 96 -25.07 14.32 15.29
C ASP A 96 -24.15 13.31 15.98
N ARG A 97 -24.23 13.28 17.31
CA ARG A 97 -23.42 12.37 18.12
C ARG A 97 -24.13 12.02 19.42
N VAL A 98 -23.85 10.83 19.92
CA VAL A 98 -24.17 10.39 21.27
C VAL A 98 -22.88 9.91 21.94
N THR A 99 -22.71 10.30 23.20
CA THR A 99 -21.57 9.87 24.02
C THR A 99 -22.05 8.81 25.00
N VAL A 100 -21.43 7.64 24.98
CA VAL A 100 -21.77 6.50 25.85
C VAL A 100 -20.65 6.29 26.88
N PRO A 101 -20.86 6.65 28.16
CA PRO A 101 -19.84 6.48 29.20
C PRO A 101 -19.51 5.01 29.49
N ASN A 102 -18.27 4.73 29.88
CA ASN A 102 -17.88 3.40 30.33
C ASN A 102 -18.70 2.99 31.56
N GLY A 103 -19.26 1.79 31.53
CA GLY A 103 -20.11 1.24 32.58
C GLY A 103 -21.55 1.73 32.57
N SER A 104 -21.96 2.62 31.65
CA SER A 104 -23.37 3.01 31.48
C SER A 104 -24.19 1.86 30.87
N THR A 105 -25.51 2.03 30.87
CA THR A 105 -26.45 1.15 30.17
C THR A 105 -26.96 1.84 28.92
N VAL A 106 -27.06 1.11 27.81
CA VAL A 106 -27.63 1.54 26.53
C VAL A 106 -28.60 0.48 26.02
N THR A 107 -29.60 0.88 25.23
CA THR A 107 -30.46 -0.08 24.53
C THR A 107 -29.80 -0.45 23.21
N PHE A 108 -29.53 -1.74 23.01
CA PHE A 108 -28.98 -2.30 21.77
C PHE A 108 -29.74 -3.58 21.42
N GLY A 109 -30.29 -3.65 20.21
CA GLY A 109 -31.08 -4.81 19.76
C GLY A 109 -32.25 -5.13 20.71
N GLU A 110 -33.03 -4.10 21.09
CA GLU A 110 -34.19 -4.20 22.00
C GLU A 110 -33.88 -4.65 23.44
N ARG A 111 -32.59 -4.64 23.84
CA ARG A 111 -32.17 -5.04 25.18
C ARG A 111 -31.18 -4.06 25.80
N ASP A 112 -31.20 -3.99 27.11
CA ASP A 112 -30.24 -3.24 27.89
C ASP A 112 -28.87 -3.93 27.89
N HIS A 113 -27.85 -3.18 27.48
CA HIS A 113 -26.45 -3.60 27.48
C HIS A 113 -25.62 -2.65 28.32
N ARG A 114 -24.70 -3.21 29.10
CA ARG A 114 -23.65 -2.47 29.79
C ARG A 114 -22.51 -2.16 28.82
N VAL A 115 -22.06 -0.91 28.82
CA VAL A 115 -20.91 -0.43 28.05
C VAL A 115 -19.61 -0.82 28.76
N LEU A 116 -18.70 -1.47 28.05
CA LEU A 116 -17.38 -1.87 28.54
C LEU A 116 -16.31 -1.40 27.54
N LEU A 117 -15.48 -0.46 27.96
CA LEU A 117 -14.42 0.11 27.10
C LEU A 117 -13.05 -0.47 27.45
N ASN A 118 -12.26 -0.79 26.42
CA ASN A 118 -10.86 -1.14 26.56
C ASN A 118 -10.01 -0.27 25.64
N ALA A 119 -9.61 0.90 26.15
CA ALA A 119 -8.76 1.84 25.42
C ALA A 119 -7.29 1.40 25.32
N SER A 120 -6.87 0.39 26.10
CA SER A 120 -5.52 -0.18 26.05
C SER A 120 -5.37 -1.35 25.09
N ALA A 121 -6.48 -1.85 24.52
CA ALA A 121 -6.40 -2.79 23.41
C ALA A 121 -5.86 -2.10 22.16
N ASP A 122 -5.24 -2.88 21.27
CA ASP A 122 -4.77 -2.42 19.97
C ASP A 122 -5.47 -3.27 18.88
N PRO A 123 -6.55 -2.77 18.26
CA PRO A 123 -7.17 -1.43 18.44
C PRO A 123 -8.07 -1.33 19.70
N PRO A 124 -8.39 -0.10 20.16
CA PRO A 124 -9.37 0.13 21.23
C PRO A 124 -10.76 -0.43 20.92
N THR A 125 -11.43 -1.00 21.93
CA THR A 125 -12.73 -1.68 21.72
C THR A 125 -13.85 -1.13 22.60
N LEU A 126 -15.06 -1.02 22.03
CA LEU A 126 -16.34 -0.82 22.69
C LEU A 126 -17.08 -2.16 22.74
N ARG A 127 -17.25 -2.75 23.92
CA ARG A 127 -18.06 -3.95 24.10
C ARG A 127 -19.40 -3.61 24.73
N LEU A 128 -20.47 -4.10 24.13
CA LEU A 128 -21.82 -4.09 24.69
C LEU A 128 -22.12 -5.49 25.23
N GLU A 129 -22.41 -5.58 26.52
CA GLU A 129 -22.73 -6.84 27.20
C GLU A 129 -24.15 -6.79 27.76
N ALA A 130 -25.03 -7.70 27.36
CA ALA A 130 -26.42 -7.66 27.80
C ALA A 130 -26.51 -7.82 29.33
N VAL A 131 -27.26 -6.95 29.98
CA VAL A 131 -27.37 -6.89 31.45
C VAL A 131 -27.93 -8.18 32.03
N GLU A 132 -28.89 -8.79 31.32
CA GLU A 132 -29.57 -10.02 31.77
C GLU A 132 -28.78 -11.30 31.44
N ASN A 133 -27.88 -11.26 30.45
CA ASN A 133 -27.13 -12.43 30.00
C ASN A 133 -25.81 -12.04 29.33
N SER A 134 -24.70 -12.16 30.07
CA SER A 134 -23.37 -11.81 29.58
C SER A 134 -22.88 -12.64 28.39
N SER A 135 -23.52 -13.79 28.08
CA SER A 135 -23.21 -14.54 26.86
C SER A 135 -23.67 -13.83 25.59
N ILE A 136 -24.57 -12.85 25.71
CA ILE A 136 -25.02 -11.99 24.62
C ILE A 136 -24.17 -10.72 24.68
N ASN A 137 -23.23 -10.60 23.77
CA ASN A 137 -22.37 -9.44 23.67
C ASN A 137 -22.00 -9.15 22.22
N ALA A 138 -21.66 -7.90 21.96
CA ALA A 138 -21.12 -7.43 20.70
C ALA A 138 -19.90 -6.54 21.01
N THR A 139 -18.87 -6.60 20.17
CA THR A 139 -17.68 -5.77 20.30
C THR A 139 -17.54 -4.96 19.02
N PHE A 140 -17.23 -3.68 19.19
CA PHE A 140 -17.11 -2.71 18.14
C PHE A 140 -15.75 -2.01 18.22
N GLU A 141 -15.19 -1.70 17.07
CA GLU A 141 -13.98 -0.89 16.90
C GLU A 141 -14.33 0.46 16.27
N ARG A 142 -13.37 1.38 16.26
CA ARG A 142 -13.54 2.67 15.59
C ARG A 142 -13.80 2.45 14.10
N GLY A 143 -14.82 3.10 13.56
CA GLY A 143 -15.25 2.99 12.17
C GLY A 143 -16.41 2.02 11.94
N GLU A 144 -16.72 1.15 12.90
CA GLU A 144 -17.87 0.25 12.79
C GLU A 144 -19.19 0.94 13.11
N THR A 145 -20.27 0.43 12.52
CA THR A 145 -21.62 0.98 12.68
C THR A 145 -22.45 0.16 13.66
N LEU A 146 -23.31 0.84 14.40
CA LEU A 146 -24.28 0.23 15.30
C LEU A 146 -25.51 1.12 15.46
N THR A 147 -26.62 0.49 15.82
CA THR A 147 -27.83 1.21 16.24
C THR A 147 -27.99 1.06 17.74
N LEU A 148 -28.01 2.18 18.47
CA LEU A 148 -28.25 2.17 19.91
C LEU A 148 -29.16 3.31 20.34
N GLU A 149 -29.68 3.20 21.56
CA GLU A 149 -30.30 4.30 22.28
C GLU A 149 -29.56 4.53 23.60
N SER A 150 -29.24 5.78 23.91
CA SER A 150 -28.58 6.16 25.15
C SER A 150 -29.19 7.44 25.69
N ASP A 151 -29.70 7.39 26.92
CA ASP A 151 -30.33 8.54 27.60
C ASP A 151 -31.46 9.20 26.77
N GLY A 152 -32.30 8.38 26.14
CA GLY A 152 -33.39 8.82 25.25
C GLY A 152 -32.92 9.35 23.89
N GLN A 153 -31.62 9.36 23.61
CA GLN A 153 -31.08 9.71 22.30
C GLN A 153 -30.90 8.45 21.46
N TYR A 154 -31.71 8.33 20.41
CA TYR A 154 -31.61 7.26 19.42
C TYR A 154 -30.53 7.59 18.38
N ALA A 155 -29.63 6.64 18.14
CA ALA A 155 -28.53 6.72 17.18
C ALA A 155 -28.68 5.60 16.14
N PRO A 156 -29.47 5.80 15.08
CA PRO A 156 -29.63 4.79 14.03
C PRO A 156 -28.41 4.77 13.10
N ASP A 157 -27.86 3.57 12.92
CA ASP A 157 -26.69 3.29 12.07
C ASP A 157 -25.51 4.26 12.31
N GLY A 158 -25.30 4.63 13.57
CA GLY A 158 -24.21 5.51 13.97
C GLY A 158 -22.86 4.82 13.90
N THR A 159 -21.81 5.57 13.55
CA THR A 159 -20.45 5.07 13.50
C THR A 159 -19.70 5.37 14.79
N VAL A 160 -18.98 4.40 15.33
CA VAL A 160 -18.06 4.61 16.46
C VAL A 160 -16.89 5.48 15.98
N THR A 161 -16.83 6.74 16.42
CA THR A 161 -15.81 7.71 15.99
C THR A 161 -14.66 7.85 16.97
N GLU A 162 -14.89 7.53 18.24
CA GLU A 162 -13.92 7.66 19.31
C GLU A 162 -14.17 6.62 20.41
N ILE A 163 -13.10 6.04 20.95
CA ILE A 163 -13.14 5.15 22.11
C ILE A 163 -12.03 5.60 23.06
N THR A 164 -12.40 6.04 24.25
CA THR A 164 -11.47 6.41 25.34
C THR A 164 -11.67 5.49 26.53
N SER A 165 -10.87 5.65 27.58
CA SER A 165 -11.06 4.88 28.83
C SER A 165 -12.36 5.26 29.57
N THR A 166 -12.92 6.43 29.29
CA THR A 166 -14.07 7.00 30.01
C THR A 166 -15.37 6.97 29.21
N ALA A 167 -15.32 7.07 27.89
CA ALA A 167 -16.50 7.09 27.02
C ALA A 167 -16.15 6.68 25.59
N ALA A 168 -17.16 6.20 24.86
CA ALA A 168 -17.12 6.11 23.40
C ALA A 168 -18.07 7.14 22.78
N THR A 169 -17.75 7.60 21.59
CA THR A 169 -18.57 8.52 20.81
C THR A 169 -19.09 7.79 19.59
N VAL A 170 -20.40 7.81 19.39
CA VAL A 170 -21.07 7.31 18.20
C VAL A 170 -21.64 8.50 17.46
N SER A 171 -21.24 8.71 16.21
CA SER A 171 -21.64 9.85 15.39
C SER A 171 -22.34 9.41 14.12
N TRP A 172 -23.29 10.21 13.67
CA TRP A 172 -23.98 9.99 12.40
C TRP A 172 -24.24 11.32 11.71
N GLY A 173 -24.16 11.30 10.39
CA GLY A 173 -24.42 12.44 9.54
C GLY A 173 -25.19 12.02 8.31
N SER A 174 -25.54 13.00 7.48
CA SER A 174 -26.08 12.75 6.14
C SER A 174 -24.95 12.54 5.13
N ALA A 175 -25.26 11.92 4.00
CA ALA A 175 -24.43 12.07 2.81
C ALA A 175 -24.67 13.45 2.20
N TYR A 176 -23.75 13.93 1.37
CA TYR A 176 -23.89 15.19 0.63
C TYR A 176 -23.78 14.95 -0.87
N LEU A 177 -24.72 15.52 -1.62
CA LEU A 177 -24.69 15.56 -3.08
C LEU A 177 -23.70 16.63 -3.52
N VAL A 178 -22.79 16.28 -4.43
CA VAL A 178 -21.91 17.20 -5.12
C VAL A 178 -22.69 17.81 -6.28
N ALA A 179 -23.00 19.10 -6.20
CA ALA A 179 -23.72 19.83 -7.22
C ALA A 179 -22.82 20.91 -7.83
N ILE A 180 -22.52 20.78 -9.12
CA ILE A 180 -21.78 21.79 -9.88
C ILE A 180 -22.73 22.49 -10.85
N PRO A 181 -22.75 23.83 -10.89
CA PRO A 181 -23.57 24.58 -11.83
C PRO A 181 -23.32 24.16 -13.29
N ASN A 182 -24.39 24.06 -14.07
CA ASN A 182 -24.31 23.76 -15.49
C ASN A 182 -23.94 25.01 -16.30
N GLU A 183 -22.70 25.48 -16.14
CA GLU A 183 -22.15 26.64 -16.86
C GLU A 183 -20.79 26.32 -17.49
N THR A 184 -20.22 27.23 -18.27
CA THR A 184 -19.01 26.91 -19.05
C THR A 184 -17.74 26.78 -18.24
N ASP A 185 -17.66 27.56 -17.17
CA ASP A 185 -16.49 27.68 -16.32
C ASP A 185 -16.98 27.93 -14.90
N PRO A 186 -17.45 26.87 -14.20
CA PRO A 186 -18.04 27.05 -12.88
C PRO A 186 -16.98 27.47 -11.88
N ALA A 187 -17.23 28.55 -11.15
CA ALA A 187 -16.31 29.02 -10.10
C ALA A 187 -16.50 28.29 -8.76
N THR A 188 -17.63 27.58 -8.60
CA THR A 188 -18.01 26.94 -7.34
C THR A 188 -18.67 25.59 -7.54
N ALA A 189 -18.59 24.75 -6.51
CA ALA A 189 -19.39 23.55 -6.33
C ALA A 189 -20.16 23.65 -5.01
N SER A 190 -21.24 22.90 -4.84
CA SER A 190 -21.98 22.84 -3.57
C SER A 190 -22.10 21.40 -3.08
N LEU A 191 -21.89 21.20 -1.79
CA LEU A 191 -22.22 19.98 -1.07
C LEU A 191 -23.59 20.17 -0.43
N ILE A 192 -24.60 19.45 -0.91
CA ILE A 192 -26.00 19.59 -0.49
C ILE A 192 -26.43 18.37 0.30
N GLN A 193 -26.82 18.58 1.55
CA GLN A 193 -27.23 17.51 2.47
C GLN A 193 -28.34 16.65 1.87
N GLN A 194 -28.12 15.33 1.86
CA GLN A 194 -29.14 14.33 1.56
C GLN A 194 -29.83 13.96 2.87
N GLN A 195 -31.04 14.47 3.06
CA GLN A 195 -31.79 14.26 4.30
C GLN A 195 -32.28 12.81 4.38
N ASN A 196 -31.97 12.14 5.49
CA ASN A 196 -32.46 10.80 5.77
C ASN A 196 -33.83 10.90 6.45
N VAL A 197 -34.89 10.82 5.65
CA VAL A 197 -36.27 10.96 6.14
C VAL A 197 -36.61 9.89 7.15
N THR A 198 -36.23 8.63 6.91
CA THR A 198 -36.45 7.53 7.85
C THR A 198 -35.85 7.85 9.22
N ARG A 199 -34.62 8.34 9.27
CA ARG A 199 -33.97 8.77 10.52
C ARG A 199 -34.73 9.90 11.21
N LEU A 200 -35.20 10.89 10.45
CA LEU A 200 -35.97 12.01 11.01
C LEU A 200 -37.31 11.55 11.62
N LEU A 201 -37.97 10.55 11.04
CA LEU A 201 -39.24 10.04 11.54
C LEU A 201 -39.05 9.22 12.83
N VAL A 202 -38.11 8.28 12.84
CA VAL A 202 -37.86 7.41 14.02
C VAL A 202 -37.29 8.16 15.22
N THR A 203 -36.78 9.38 15.03
CA THR A 203 -36.22 10.21 16.11
C THR A 203 -37.23 11.25 16.62
N ASP A 204 -38.37 11.44 15.93
CA ASP A 204 -39.40 12.41 16.33
C ASP A 204 -40.59 11.69 16.98
N ASP A 205 -40.71 11.86 18.31
CA ASP A 205 -41.76 11.26 19.11
C ASP A 205 -43.18 11.76 18.78
N ALA A 206 -43.33 12.82 17.98
CA ALA A 206 -44.65 13.34 17.59
C ALA A 206 -45.25 12.62 16.36
N VAL A 207 -44.42 11.95 15.56
CA VAL A 207 -44.80 11.42 14.23
C VAL A 207 -44.71 9.90 14.17
N GLU A 208 -45.38 9.30 13.20
CA GLU A 208 -45.25 7.89 12.89
C GLU A 208 -43.89 7.61 12.22
N ASP A 209 -43.35 6.40 12.42
CA ASP A 209 -42.01 6.00 11.96
C ASP A 209 -41.93 5.76 10.43
N SER A 210 -43.00 6.04 9.70
CA SER A 210 -43.11 5.82 8.25
C SER A 210 -43.95 6.90 7.56
N LEU A 211 -43.66 7.13 6.28
CA LEU A 211 -44.41 8.08 5.46
C LEU A 211 -45.78 7.52 5.07
N GLY A 212 -46.77 8.41 5.04
CA GLY A 212 -48.02 8.16 4.35
C GLY A 212 -47.96 8.64 2.90
N THR A 213 -48.77 8.03 2.03
CA THR A 213 -48.93 8.45 0.64
C THR A 213 -50.37 8.86 0.40
N ALA A 214 -50.58 10.09 -0.09
CA ALA A 214 -51.89 10.58 -0.47
C ALA A 214 -52.38 9.93 -1.78
N PRO A 215 -53.69 9.96 -2.10
CA PRO A 215 -54.22 9.39 -3.34
C PRO A 215 -53.62 9.95 -4.64
N ASP A 216 -53.03 11.16 -4.58
CA ASP A 216 -52.33 11.80 -5.70
C ASP A 216 -50.83 11.42 -5.79
N GLY A 217 -50.34 10.56 -4.89
CA GLY A 217 -48.96 10.11 -4.81
C GLY A 217 -48.05 10.99 -3.95
N THR A 218 -48.55 12.09 -3.38
CA THR A 218 -47.74 12.98 -2.54
C THR A 218 -47.44 12.33 -1.19
N GLU A 219 -46.18 12.37 -0.75
CA GLU A 219 -45.78 11.88 0.57
C GLU A 219 -46.07 12.90 1.68
N TYR A 220 -46.53 12.40 2.82
CA TYR A 220 -46.82 13.19 4.00
C TYR A 220 -46.32 12.50 5.27
N VAL A 221 -46.08 13.30 6.30
CA VAL A 221 -45.80 12.84 7.65
C VAL A 221 -47.10 12.77 8.43
N GLN A 222 -47.36 11.61 9.03
CA GLN A 222 -48.51 11.36 9.88
C GLN A 222 -48.12 11.62 11.34
N TYR A 223 -48.83 12.51 12.03
CA TYR A 223 -48.65 12.70 13.46
C TYR A 223 -49.47 11.69 14.25
N ARG A 224 -48.96 11.27 15.42
CA ARG A 224 -49.63 10.34 16.35
C ARG A 224 -50.94 10.91 16.93
N ASN A 225 -51.14 12.22 16.85
CA ASN A 225 -52.40 12.89 17.18
C ASN A 225 -53.47 12.80 16.07
N GLY A 226 -53.17 12.14 14.95
CA GLY A 226 -54.05 11.94 13.80
C GLY A 226 -53.95 13.02 12.72
N THR A 227 -53.22 14.12 12.93
CA THR A 227 -53.01 15.17 11.91
C THR A 227 -51.94 14.78 10.88
N GLN A 228 -51.92 15.47 9.74
CA GLN A 228 -51.02 15.22 8.62
C GLN A 228 -50.33 16.51 8.17
N GLN A 229 -49.07 16.40 7.75
CA GLN A 229 -48.30 17.50 7.19
C GLN A 229 -47.57 17.03 5.92
N PRO A 230 -47.59 17.80 4.82
CA PRO A 230 -46.81 17.48 3.63
C PRO A 230 -45.32 17.29 3.98
N LEU A 231 -44.66 16.29 3.40
CA LEU A 231 -43.26 15.98 3.71
C LEU A 231 -42.35 17.20 3.53
N ALA A 232 -42.53 17.95 2.43
CA ALA A 232 -41.75 19.16 2.15
C ALA A 232 -41.91 20.26 3.20
N ALA A 233 -43.02 20.29 3.94
CA ALA A 233 -43.23 21.23 5.04
C ALA A 233 -42.64 20.72 6.37
N TYR A 234 -42.46 19.40 6.51
CA TYR A 234 -41.86 18.77 7.69
C TYR A 234 -40.33 18.84 7.66
N LEU A 235 -39.73 18.60 6.48
CA LEU A 235 -38.28 18.56 6.35
C LEU A 235 -37.66 19.93 6.64
N PRO A 236 -36.59 20.01 7.46
CA PRO A 236 -35.83 21.24 7.64
C PRO A 236 -35.10 21.61 6.34
N GLU A 237 -34.64 22.85 6.23
CA GLU A 237 -33.80 23.25 5.10
C GLU A 237 -32.49 22.44 5.09
N PRO A 238 -32.11 21.82 3.95
CA PRO A 238 -30.90 21.02 3.85
C PRO A 238 -29.66 21.90 4.04
N GLU A 239 -28.69 21.41 4.79
CA GLU A 239 -27.39 22.07 4.89
C GLU A 239 -26.73 22.12 3.51
N THR A 240 -26.24 23.30 3.13
CA THR A 240 -25.50 23.49 1.88
C THR A 240 -24.17 24.16 2.19
N ARG A 241 -23.07 23.56 1.71
CA ARG A 241 -21.72 24.12 1.75
C ARG A 241 -21.25 24.40 0.33
N THR A 242 -21.13 25.68 -0.02
CA THR A 242 -20.55 26.11 -1.31
C THR A 242 -19.05 26.17 -1.21
N LEU A 243 -18.31 25.55 -2.12
CA LEU A 243 -16.86 25.49 -2.18
C LEU A 243 -16.37 26.23 -3.44
N ALA A 244 -15.33 27.04 -3.30
CA ALA A 244 -14.62 27.68 -4.39
C ALA A 244 -13.18 27.13 -4.52
N GLU A 245 -12.55 27.35 -5.68
CA GLU A 245 -11.12 27.06 -5.86
C GLU A 245 -10.28 27.74 -4.77
N GLY A 246 -9.33 26.98 -4.20
CA GLY A 246 -8.45 27.43 -3.13
C GLY A 246 -9.02 27.32 -1.71
N GLU A 247 -10.31 27.01 -1.54
CA GLU A 247 -10.86 26.75 -0.21
C GLU A 247 -10.40 25.41 0.36
N THR A 248 -10.38 25.31 1.69
CA THR A 248 -10.00 24.10 2.41
C THR A 248 -11.21 23.34 2.96
N LEU A 249 -11.08 22.02 2.99
CA LEU A 249 -11.95 21.07 3.66
C LEU A 249 -11.12 19.89 4.16
N THR A 250 -11.72 18.97 4.89
CA THR A 250 -11.09 17.69 5.23
C THR A 250 -11.61 16.60 4.30
N TYR A 251 -10.69 15.91 3.61
CA TYR A 251 -10.99 14.73 2.78
C TYR A 251 -10.25 13.51 3.35
N GLU A 252 -11.01 12.49 3.75
CA GLU A 252 -10.50 11.25 4.37
C GLU A 252 -9.55 11.53 5.54
N GLY A 253 -9.84 12.57 6.32
CA GLY A 253 -9.02 13.00 7.47
C GLY A 253 -7.85 13.93 7.13
N ASN A 254 -7.61 14.23 5.85
CA ASN A 254 -6.54 15.14 5.42
C ASN A 254 -7.06 16.54 5.13
N GLU A 255 -6.36 17.57 5.59
CA GLU A 255 -6.62 18.94 5.16
C GLU A 255 -6.33 19.07 3.66
N THR A 256 -7.33 19.49 2.91
CA THR A 256 -7.39 19.37 1.45
C THR A 256 -7.87 20.66 0.84
N THR A 257 -7.15 21.10 -0.19
CA THR A 257 -7.47 22.30 -0.96
C THR A 257 -8.27 21.94 -2.21
N VAL A 258 -9.35 22.67 -2.42
CA VAL A 258 -10.19 22.58 -3.63
C VAL A 258 -9.41 23.13 -4.82
N GLY A 259 -9.26 22.30 -5.86
CA GLY A 259 -8.67 22.72 -7.14
C GLY A 259 -9.68 23.45 -8.04
N ASN A 260 -9.25 23.74 -9.27
CA ASN A 260 -10.12 24.38 -10.26
C ASN A 260 -11.36 23.53 -10.55
N VAL A 261 -12.54 24.08 -10.26
CA VAL A 261 -13.83 23.42 -10.42
C VAL A 261 -14.16 23.28 -11.92
N THR A 262 -14.47 22.06 -12.35
CA THR A 262 -14.89 21.82 -13.73
C THR A 262 -16.38 21.47 -13.78
N ARG A 263 -16.99 21.51 -14.97
CA ARG A 263 -18.41 21.14 -15.18
C ARG A 263 -18.83 19.79 -14.59
N SER A 264 -17.90 18.85 -14.47
CA SER A 264 -18.19 17.48 -14.06
C SER A 264 -17.42 17.02 -12.83
N THR A 265 -16.43 17.78 -12.37
CA THR A 265 -15.58 17.35 -11.26
C THR A 265 -15.18 18.51 -10.36
N LEU A 266 -15.04 18.18 -9.08
CA LEU A 266 -14.44 19.02 -8.04
C LEU A 266 -13.09 18.36 -7.67
N PRO A 267 -11.96 18.85 -8.22
CA PRO A 267 -10.65 18.34 -7.88
C PRO A 267 -10.26 18.72 -6.46
N LEU A 268 -9.53 17.83 -5.80
CA LEU A 268 -9.07 17.95 -4.43
C LEU A 268 -7.56 17.66 -4.42
N ASN A 269 -6.80 18.47 -3.70
CA ASN A 269 -5.34 18.33 -3.60
C ASN A 269 -4.90 18.49 -2.14
N TRP A 270 -4.06 17.58 -1.66
CA TRP A 270 -3.46 17.68 -0.34
C TRP A 270 -2.01 17.21 -0.37
N THR A 271 -1.27 17.50 0.70
CA THR A 271 0.11 17.04 0.89
C THR A 271 0.18 16.16 2.13
N GLY A 272 1.06 15.17 2.12
CA GLY A 272 1.29 14.29 3.25
C GLY A 272 2.49 13.37 3.05
N PRO A 273 2.87 12.59 4.07
CA PRO A 273 4.01 11.69 3.97
C PRO A 273 3.74 10.57 2.96
N GLY A 274 4.60 10.43 1.95
CA GLY A 274 4.54 9.41 0.93
C GLY A 274 5.85 8.65 0.76
N THR A 275 5.78 7.33 0.56
CA THR A 275 6.95 6.50 0.25
C THR A 275 7.19 6.49 -1.25
N ILE A 276 8.39 6.88 -1.67
CA ILE A 276 8.82 6.94 -3.06
C ILE A 276 9.87 5.86 -3.32
N GLY A 277 9.62 5.01 -4.32
CA GLY A 277 10.56 3.99 -4.80
C GLY A 277 11.52 4.54 -5.87
N VAL A 278 12.77 4.10 -5.82
CA VAL A 278 13.81 4.36 -6.82
C VAL A 278 14.39 3.02 -7.25
N GLY A 279 14.11 2.63 -8.49
CA GLY A 279 14.62 1.39 -9.07
C GLY A 279 16.14 1.44 -9.30
N LEU A 280 16.79 0.32 -8.99
CA LEU A 280 18.20 0.08 -9.22
C LEU A 280 18.37 -1.00 -10.28
N SER A 281 19.43 -0.91 -11.08
CA SER A 281 19.75 -1.92 -12.11
C SER A 281 21.25 -2.08 -12.23
N GLU A 282 21.69 -3.34 -12.33
CA GLU A 282 23.11 -3.68 -12.37
C GLU A 282 23.84 -2.99 -13.53
N GLY A 283 24.99 -2.39 -13.21
CA GLY A 283 25.84 -1.70 -14.18
C GLY A 283 25.23 -0.44 -14.79
N GLN A 284 24.12 0.07 -14.23
CA GLN A 284 23.47 1.32 -14.65
C GLN A 284 23.73 2.45 -13.66
N SER A 285 23.40 3.68 -14.07
CA SER A 285 23.45 4.83 -13.19
C SER A 285 22.08 5.15 -12.58
N VAL A 286 22.04 5.47 -11.30
CA VAL A 286 20.87 6.01 -10.60
C VAL A 286 21.11 7.47 -10.21
N ASN A 287 20.05 8.28 -10.15
CA ASN A 287 20.12 9.65 -9.62
C ASN A 287 19.44 9.69 -8.24
N LEU A 288 20.22 10.05 -7.21
CA LEU A 288 19.77 10.18 -5.83
C LEU A 288 20.03 11.63 -5.40
N ASP A 289 18.97 12.35 -5.08
CA ASP A 289 19.01 13.76 -4.67
C ASP A 289 19.92 14.66 -5.56
N GLY A 290 19.78 14.53 -6.88
CA GLY A 290 20.55 15.29 -7.87
C GLY A 290 21.97 14.77 -8.12
N ARG A 291 22.43 13.75 -7.39
CA ARG A 291 23.75 13.12 -7.56
C ARG A 291 23.63 11.80 -8.29
N SER A 292 24.50 11.58 -9.29
CA SER A 292 24.51 10.33 -10.06
C SER A 292 25.51 9.32 -9.50
N TYR A 293 25.03 8.12 -9.22
CA TYR A 293 25.83 6.98 -8.76
C TYR A 293 25.77 5.86 -9.79
N PHE A 294 26.88 5.11 -9.91
CA PHE A 294 26.92 3.85 -10.63
C PHE A 294 26.52 2.73 -9.67
N VAL A 295 25.60 1.88 -10.09
CA VAL A 295 25.05 0.77 -9.32
C VAL A 295 25.81 -0.50 -9.65
N HIS A 296 26.33 -1.16 -8.63
CA HIS A 296 26.88 -2.52 -8.71
C HIS A 296 26.24 -3.41 -7.64
N ILE A 297 25.81 -4.60 -8.01
CA ILE A 297 25.12 -5.59 -7.19
C ILE A 297 26.01 -6.84 -7.23
N PRO A 298 26.91 -7.00 -6.25
CA PRO A 298 27.85 -8.11 -6.24
C PRO A 298 27.16 -9.45 -5.94
N ASP A 299 26.06 -9.42 -5.19
CA ASP A 299 25.28 -10.60 -4.80
C ASP A 299 23.81 -10.26 -4.49
N SER A 300 22.98 -11.29 -4.38
CA SER A 300 21.59 -11.17 -3.93
C SER A 300 21.54 -10.78 -2.45
N GLY A 301 21.43 -9.49 -2.19
CA GLY A 301 21.28 -8.96 -0.82
C GLY A 301 22.11 -7.71 -0.54
N THR A 302 23.07 -7.36 -1.41
CA THR A 302 23.87 -6.16 -1.24
C THR A 302 23.98 -5.34 -2.52
N VAL A 303 24.01 -4.02 -2.37
CA VAL A 303 24.20 -3.08 -3.48
C VAL A 303 25.28 -2.08 -3.12
N GLN A 304 26.15 -1.79 -4.08
CA GLN A 304 27.24 -0.85 -3.99
C GLN A 304 26.96 0.38 -4.85
N PHE A 305 27.17 1.56 -4.28
CA PHE A 305 27.08 2.84 -4.98
C PHE A 305 28.46 3.45 -5.16
N ALA A 306 28.95 3.45 -6.41
CA ALA A 306 30.21 4.07 -6.78
C ALA A 306 29.97 5.42 -7.47
N PRO A 307 30.96 6.35 -7.47
CA PRO A 307 30.89 7.55 -8.27
C PRO A 307 30.63 7.22 -9.75
N ASN A 308 29.63 7.83 -10.38
CA ASN A 308 29.35 7.62 -11.80
C ASN A 308 30.34 8.41 -12.68
N THR A 309 31.56 7.89 -12.81
CA THR A 309 32.60 8.46 -13.67
C THR A 309 32.86 7.59 -14.89
N THR A 310 33.58 8.12 -15.88
CA THR A 310 34.03 7.31 -17.03
C THR A 310 34.97 6.20 -16.58
N GLU A 311 35.88 6.47 -15.64
CA GLU A 311 36.81 5.50 -15.08
C GLU A 311 36.09 4.32 -14.41
N THR A 312 35.09 4.58 -13.57
CA THR A 312 34.27 3.54 -12.92
C THR A 312 33.63 2.62 -13.96
N ARG A 313 33.06 3.20 -15.03
CA ARG A 313 32.39 2.44 -16.10
C ARG A 313 33.36 1.64 -16.95
N GLU A 314 34.56 2.16 -17.21
CA GLU A 314 35.60 1.47 -17.95
C GLU A 314 36.16 0.31 -17.12
N SER A 315 36.50 0.54 -15.85
CA SER A 315 36.95 -0.49 -14.92
C SER A 315 35.94 -1.63 -14.80
N TYR A 316 34.65 -1.32 -14.64
CA TYR A 316 33.58 -2.33 -14.61
C TYR A 316 33.54 -3.19 -15.89
N ARG A 317 33.63 -2.56 -17.07
CA ARG A 317 33.60 -3.27 -18.36
C ARG A 317 34.84 -4.12 -18.60
N ASP A 318 36.00 -3.62 -18.20
CA ASP A 318 37.27 -4.33 -18.30
C ASP A 318 37.24 -5.59 -17.43
N THR A 319 36.75 -5.47 -16.19
CA THR A 319 36.58 -6.63 -15.30
C THR A 319 35.53 -7.62 -15.85
N GLN A 320 34.42 -7.17 -16.42
CA GLN A 320 33.46 -8.07 -17.06
C GLN A 320 34.09 -8.85 -18.23
N THR A 321 34.91 -8.17 -19.04
CA THR A 321 35.68 -8.81 -20.11
C THR A 321 36.68 -9.83 -19.54
N GLU A 322 37.31 -9.55 -18.40
CA GLU A 322 38.19 -10.48 -17.70
C GLU A 322 37.44 -11.71 -17.18
N ILE A 323 36.25 -11.52 -16.61
CA ILE A 323 35.35 -12.59 -16.15
C ILE A 323 34.96 -13.50 -17.33
N ASP A 324 34.54 -12.93 -18.45
CA ASP A 324 34.18 -13.69 -19.65
C ASP A 324 35.36 -14.52 -20.17
N ASN A 325 36.54 -13.89 -20.27
CA ASN A 325 37.77 -14.57 -20.66
C ASN A 325 38.15 -15.70 -19.69
N TYR A 326 37.99 -15.47 -18.38
CA TYR A 326 38.22 -16.50 -17.36
C TYR A 326 37.27 -17.68 -17.54
N GLN A 327 35.98 -17.42 -17.76
CA GLN A 327 34.96 -18.46 -17.98
C GLN A 327 35.24 -19.25 -19.26
N GLU A 328 35.60 -18.57 -20.36
CA GLU A 328 35.96 -19.22 -21.62
C GLU A 328 37.18 -20.13 -21.45
N ARG A 329 38.25 -19.64 -20.79
CA ARG A 329 39.45 -20.44 -20.52
C ARG A 329 39.12 -21.67 -19.65
N LYS A 330 38.26 -21.51 -18.65
CA LYS A 330 37.79 -22.62 -17.81
C LYS A 330 36.98 -23.64 -18.62
N ALA A 331 36.06 -23.20 -19.48
CA ALA A 331 35.29 -24.08 -20.36
C ALA A 331 36.20 -24.85 -21.33
N GLY A 332 37.18 -24.17 -21.94
CA GLY A 332 38.19 -24.81 -22.79
C GLY A 332 39.01 -25.85 -22.05
N LEU A 333 39.41 -25.55 -20.81
CA LEU A 333 40.18 -26.47 -19.97
C LEU A 333 39.36 -27.71 -19.56
N TRP A 334 38.07 -27.55 -19.26
CA TRP A 334 37.14 -28.67 -19.10
C TRP A 334 37.02 -29.50 -20.38
N GLY A 335 36.98 -28.85 -21.55
CA GLY A 335 37.03 -29.54 -22.84
C GLY A 335 38.26 -30.43 -22.99
N VAL A 336 39.44 -29.94 -22.59
CA VAL A 336 40.69 -30.72 -22.61
C VAL A 336 40.63 -31.91 -21.64
N VAL A 337 40.11 -31.71 -20.42
CA VAL A 337 39.94 -32.79 -19.43
C VAL A 337 39.05 -33.90 -19.99
N ILE A 338 37.86 -33.55 -20.51
CA ILE A 338 36.89 -34.50 -21.05
C ILE A 338 37.46 -35.25 -22.25
N LEU A 339 38.04 -34.53 -23.21
CA LEU A 339 38.60 -35.14 -24.43
C LEU A 339 39.75 -36.09 -24.10
N SER A 340 40.64 -35.69 -23.18
CA SER A 340 41.77 -36.52 -22.75
C SER A 340 41.30 -37.77 -22.02
N SER A 341 40.27 -37.67 -21.16
CA SER A 341 39.69 -38.83 -20.48
C SER A 341 38.99 -39.79 -21.46
N VAL A 342 38.22 -39.28 -22.43
CA VAL A 342 37.59 -40.11 -23.47
C VAL A 342 38.63 -40.80 -24.34
N ALA A 343 39.65 -40.07 -24.80
CA ALA A 343 40.75 -40.62 -25.59
C ALA A 343 41.51 -41.72 -24.83
N ALA A 344 41.78 -41.50 -23.54
CA ALA A 344 42.41 -42.48 -22.67
C ALA A 344 41.58 -43.78 -22.56
N VAL A 345 40.26 -43.67 -22.34
CA VAL A 345 39.35 -44.83 -22.27
C VAL A 345 39.26 -45.55 -23.62
N LEU A 346 39.14 -44.83 -24.73
CA LEU A 346 39.11 -45.42 -26.08
C LEU A 346 40.40 -46.16 -26.40
N LEU A 347 41.56 -45.59 -26.07
CA LEU A 347 42.85 -46.25 -26.28
C LEU A 347 42.99 -47.52 -25.45
N LEU A 348 42.52 -47.50 -24.20
CA LEU A 348 42.44 -48.72 -23.39
C LEU A 348 41.52 -49.77 -24.02
N GLY A 349 40.32 -49.39 -24.45
CA GLY A 349 39.36 -50.28 -25.12
C GLY A 349 39.91 -50.89 -26.40
N LEU A 350 40.52 -50.08 -27.27
CA LEU A 350 41.16 -50.52 -28.51
C LEU A 350 42.36 -51.43 -28.25
N SER A 351 43.11 -51.22 -27.16
CA SER A 351 44.25 -52.09 -26.80
C SER A 351 43.83 -53.51 -26.39
N TYR A 352 42.56 -53.70 -26.04
CA TYR A 352 41.95 -54.96 -25.64
C TYR A 352 41.06 -55.59 -26.72
N LEU A 353 40.96 -54.98 -27.92
CA LEU A 353 40.31 -55.63 -29.06
C LEU A 353 41.09 -56.90 -29.46
N PRO A 354 40.41 -58.03 -29.71
CA PRO A 354 41.06 -59.26 -30.18
C PRO A 354 41.59 -59.08 -31.60
N ASN A 355 42.86 -59.43 -31.83
CA ASN A 355 43.42 -59.51 -33.17
C ASN A 355 42.68 -60.62 -33.93
N LYS A 356 42.01 -60.26 -35.04
CA LYS A 356 41.61 -61.23 -36.04
C LYS A 356 42.87 -61.53 -36.87
N ASP A 357 43.37 -62.76 -36.75
CA ASP A 357 44.33 -63.33 -37.70
C ASP A 357 43.70 -63.42 -39.10
#